data_AF-A0A920N855-F1
#
_entry.id   AF-A0A920N855-F1
#
_cell.length_a   1.000
_cell.length_b   1.000
_cell.length_c   1.000
_cell.angle_alpha   90.00
_cell.angle_beta   90.00
_cell.angle_gamma   90.00
#
_symmetry.space_group_name_H-M   'P 1'
#
loop_
_entity.id
_entity.type
_entity.pdbx_description
1 polymer ?
#
loop_
_entity_poly.entity_id
_entity_poly.type
_entity_poly.pdbx_seq_one_letter_code
_entity_poly.pdbx_strand_id
1 'polypeptide(L)'
;MRRLTTLLFGMAVGGGLVFSAHHYHLVRTGEQFLLIPKIEVSLVDPYVDVRDWGLDDWEKHPQLLAAMKDHGHADLLPETRSGTRRGDSPGSSSDDSGDHLGTIPVRLVPRGLIPRSGARDDETARRE
;
A
#
# COMPACT_ATOMS: atom_id res chain seq x y z
N MET A 1 -17.39 -8.68 -47.95
CA MET A 1 -17.61 -7.93 -46.69
C MET A 1 -17.35 -8.75 -45.42
N ARG A 2 -17.88 -9.97 -45.25
CA ARG A 2 -17.79 -10.74 -43.99
C ARG A 2 -16.38 -10.93 -43.41
N ARG A 3 -15.36 -11.14 -44.25
CA ARG A 3 -13.97 -11.32 -43.78
C ARG A 3 -13.36 -10.02 -43.24
N LEU A 4 -13.65 -8.90 -43.90
CA LEU A 4 -13.17 -7.59 -43.49
C LEU A 4 -13.81 -7.16 -42.17
N THR A 5 -15.12 -7.38 -42.01
CA THR A 5 -15.81 -7.06 -40.75
C THR A 5 -15.29 -7.90 -39.58
N THR A 6 -14.99 -9.19 -39.79
CA THR A 6 -14.38 -10.03 -38.74
C THR A 6 -12.97 -9.55 -38.37
N LEU A 7 -12.16 -9.13 -39.35
CA LEU A 7 -10.83 -8.59 -39.09
C LEU A 7 -10.89 -7.27 -38.32
N LEU A 8 -11.74 -6.34 -38.74
CA LEU A 8 -11.91 -5.06 -38.05
C LEU A 8 -12.46 -5.24 -36.64
N PHE A 9 -13.39 -6.18 -36.45
CA PHE A 9 -13.89 -6.53 -35.12
C PHE A 9 -12.76 -7.08 -34.23
N GLY A 10 -11.96 -8.02 -34.74
CA GLY A 10 -10.81 -8.54 -34.00
C GLY A 10 -9.79 -7.45 -33.64
N MET A 11 -9.54 -6.51 -34.56
CA MET A 11 -8.65 -5.38 -34.31
C MET A 11 -9.22 -4.41 -33.25
N ALA A 12 -10.52 -4.13 -33.29
CA ALA A 12 -11.18 -3.31 -32.29
C ALA A 12 -11.16 -3.97 -30.90
N VAL A 13 -11.43 -5.28 -30.82
CA VAL A 13 -11.35 -6.03 -29.57
C VAL A 13 -9.92 -6.06 -29.04
N GLY A 14 -8.94 -6.40 -29.89
CA GLY A 14 -7.53 -6.45 -29.50
C GLY A 14 -7.00 -5.09 -29.04
N GLY A 15 -7.27 -4.03 -29.82
CA GLY A 15 -6.90 -2.66 -29.47
C GLY A 15 -7.59 -2.18 -28.19
N GLY A 16 -8.87 -2.51 -28.02
CA GLY A 16 -9.62 -2.20 -26.81
C GLY A 16 -9.02 -2.87 -25.58
N LEU A 17 -8.65 -4.16 -25.66
CA LEU A 17 -8.02 -4.88 -24.56
C LEU A 17 -6.65 -4.28 -24.17
N VAL A 18 -5.80 -3.97 -25.16
CA VAL A 18 -4.49 -3.33 -24.91
C VAL A 18 -4.68 -1.96 -24.27
N PHE A 19 -5.61 -1.16 -24.80
CA PHE A 19 -5.95 0.14 -24.24
C PHE A 19 -6.42 0.01 -22.79
N SER A 20 -7.36 -0.90 -22.51
CA SER A 20 -7.85 -1.13 -21.15
C SER A 20 -6.73 -1.56 -20.20
N ALA A 21 -5.86 -2.49 -20.59
CA ALA A 21 -4.73 -2.92 -19.76
C ALA A 21 -3.71 -1.80 -19.49
N HIS A 22 -3.61 -0.81 -20.39
CA HIS A 22 -2.72 0.33 -20.25
C HIS A 22 -3.28 1.43 -19.35
N HIS A 23 -4.61 1.61 -19.38
CA HIS A 23 -5.31 2.70 -18.68
C HIS A 23 -5.98 2.27 -17.37
N TYR A 24 -6.13 0.97 -17.11
CA TYR A 24 -6.78 0.46 -15.91
C TYR A 24 -5.99 -0.65 -15.24
N HIS A 25 -6.03 -0.68 -13.91
CA HIS A 25 -5.67 -1.83 -13.10
C HIS A 25 -6.91 -2.71 -12.93
N LEU A 26 -6.79 -4.01 -13.25
CA LEU A 26 -7.77 -5.01 -12.86
C LEU A 26 -7.36 -5.57 -11.50
N VAL A 27 -7.98 -5.08 -10.43
CA VAL A 27 -7.68 -5.48 -9.06
C VAL A 27 -8.66 -6.57 -8.65
N ARG A 28 -8.15 -7.73 -8.26
CA ARG A 28 -8.94 -8.77 -7.62
C ARG A 28 -8.85 -8.61 -6.11
N THR A 29 -9.98 -8.23 -5.51
CA THR A 29 -10.18 -8.27 -4.06
C THR A 29 -11.00 -9.53 -3.73
N GLY A 30 -11.10 -9.90 -2.44
CA GLY A 30 -11.63 -11.20 -1.97
C GLY A 30 -12.64 -11.87 -2.89
N GLU A 31 -13.81 -11.24 -3.03
CA GLU A 31 -14.93 -11.76 -3.84
C GLU A 31 -15.22 -10.97 -5.13
N GLN A 32 -14.52 -9.86 -5.39
CA GLN A 32 -14.87 -8.95 -6.50
C GLN A 32 -13.66 -8.50 -7.32
N PHE A 33 -13.93 -8.10 -8.55
CA PHE A 33 -12.96 -7.46 -9.45
C PHE A 33 -13.27 -5.98 -9.55
N LEU A 34 -12.27 -5.14 -9.37
CA LEU A 34 -12.34 -3.70 -9.50
C LEU A 34 -11.50 -3.27 -10.71
N LEU A 35 -12.09 -2.47 -11.59
CA LEU A 35 -11.33 -1.75 -12.61
C LEU A 35 -11.04 -0.36 -12.09
N ILE A 36 -9.77 -0.05 -11.86
CA ILE A 36 -9.34 1.23 -11.31
C ILE A 36 -8.51 1.96 -12.36
N PRO A 37 -8.89 3.18 -12.78
CA PRO A 37 -8.06 3.99 -13.67
C PRO A 37 -6.64 4.15 -13.11
N LYS A 38 -5.63 4.00 -13.97
CA LYS A 38 -4.24 4.26 -13.58
C LYS A 38 -3.99 5.76 -13.53
N ILE A 39 -3.17 6.20 -12.59
CA ILE A 39 -2.70 7.59 -12.51
C ILE A 39 -1.73 7.88 -13.66
N GLU A 40 -0.85 6.90 -13.96
CA GLU A 40 0.07 6.96 -15.10
C GLU A 40 -0.24 5.83 -16.09
N VAL A 41 -0.23 6.19 -17.37
CA VAL A 41 -0.50 5.25 -18.47
C VAL A 41 0.70 4.32 -18.64
N SER A 42 0.53 3.04 -18.29
CA SER A 42 1.61 2.06 -18.22
C SER A 42 1.09 0.63 -18.37
N LEU A 43 1.91 -0.28 -18.91
CA LEU A 43 1.61 -1.72 -18.94
C LEU A 43 2.04 -2.45 -17.66
N VAL A 44 2.58 -1.73 -16.67
CA VAL A 44 2.90 -2.29 -15.36
C VAL A 44 1.60 -2.56 -14.60
N ASP A 45 1.55 -3.71 -13.92
CA ASP A 45 0.43 -4.14 -13.07
C ASP A 45 -0.96 -4.03 -13.73
N PRO A 46 -1.18 -4.63 -14.93
CA PRO A 46 -2.50 -4.61 -15.57
C PRO A 46 -3.50 -5.48 -14.82
N TYR A 47 -3.02 -6.49 -14.09
CA TYR A 47 -3.79 -7.34 -13.18
C TYR A 47 -3.06 -7.43 -11.85
N VAL A 48 -3.78 -7.23 -10.76
CA VAL A 48 -3.23 -7.29 -9.40
C VAL A 48 -4.17 -8.07 -8.50
N ASP A 49 -3.65 -9.11 -7.85
CA ASP A 49 -4.40 -9.90 -6.87
C ASP A 49 -3.97 -9.49 -5.47
N VAL A 50 -4.84 -8.79 -4.76
CA VAL A 50 -4.53 -8.20 -3.44
C VAL A 50 -5.10 -9.02 -2.28
N ARG A 51 -5.66 -10.20 -2.56
CA ARG A 51 -6.37 -11.01 -1.56
C ARG A 51 -5.48 -11.46 -0.40
N ASP A 52 -4.23 -11.75 -0.69
CA ASP A 52 -3.24 -12.23 0.29
C ASP A 52 -2.18 -11.16 0.62
N TRP A 53 -2.39 -9.90 0.22
CA TRP A 53 -1.41 -8.84 0.39
C TRP A 53 -1.30 -8.35 1.83
N GLY A 54 -0.06 -8.28 2.32
CA GLY A 54 0.28 -7.58 3.55
C GLY A 54 0.70 -6.13 3.28
N LEU A 55 0.97 -5.38 4.35
CA LEU A 55 1.41 -3.97 4.26
C LEU A 55 2.64 -3.80 3.34
N ASP A 56 3.60 -4.71 3.43
CA ASP A 56 4.85 -4.67 2.65
C ASP A 56 4.60 -4.82 1.14
N ASP A 57 3.50 -5.47 0.73
CA ASP A 57 3.15 -5.61 -0.68
C ASP A 57 2.55 -4.30 -1.22
N TRP A 58 1.71 -3.63 -0.43
CA TRP A 58 1.18 -2.31 -0.77
C TRP A 58 2.29 -1.25 -0.90
N GLU A 59 3.34 -1.33 -0.08
CA GLU A 59 4.50 -0.43 -0.18
C GLU A 59 5.27 -0.61 -1.50
N LYS A 60 5.27 -1.81 -2.10
CA LYS A 60 5.89 -2.06 -3.41
C LYS A 60 5.05 -1.54 -4.58
N HIS A 61 3.76 -1.28 -4.36
CA HIS A 61 2.81 -0.82 -5.39
C HIS A 61 2.19 0.56 -5.02
N PRO A 62 3.02 1.62 -4.87
CA PRO A 62 2.54 2.92 -4.42
C PRO A 62 1.57 3.60 -5.41
N GLN A 63 1.71 3.33 -6.71
CA GLN A 63 0.80 3.86 -7.73
C GLN A 63 -0.61 3.26 -7.60
N LEU A 64 -0.71 1.95 -7.35
CA LEU A 64 -1.99 1.28 -7.13
C LEU A 64 -2.65 1.77 -5.84
N LEU A 65 -1.85 1.91 -4.77
CA LEU A 65 -2.32 2.43 -3.48
C LEU A 65 -2.93 3.82 -3.63
N ALA A 66 -2.27 4.71 -4.37
CA ALA A 66 -2.79 6.05 -4.65
C ALA A 66 -4.08 5.98 -5.49
N ALA A 67 -4.11 5.18 -6.55
CA ALA A 67 -5.28 5.04 -7.41
C ALA A 67 -6.50 4.49 -6.64
N MET A 68 -6.31 3.51 -5.77
CA MET A 68 -7.39 3.00 -4.91
C MET A 68 -7.95 4.06 -3.96
N LYS A 69 -7.09 4.89 -3.37
CA LYS A 69 -7.53 6.00 -2.51
C LYS A 69 -8.33 7.05 -3.29
N ASP A 70 -7.83 7.48 -4.44
CA ASP A 70 -8.47 8.51 -5.26
C ASP A 70 -9.84 8.06 -5.79
N HIS A 71 -10.00 6.75 -6.04
CA HIS A 71 -11.26 6.16 -6.50
C HIS A 71 -12.17 5.67 -5.36
N GLY A 72 -11.87 6.02 -4.11
CA GLY A 72 -12.75 5.78 -2.97
C GLY A 72 -12.75 4.34 -2.44
N HIS A 73 -11.75 3.53 -2.80
CA HIS A 73 -11.53 2.16 -2.34
C HIS A 73 -10.54 2.08 -1.17
N ALA A 74 -10.47 3.14 -0.36
CA ALA A 74 -9.57 3.21 0.78
C ALA A 74 -9.93 2.20 1.88
N ASP A 75 -11.21 1.81 1.95
CA ASP A 75 -11.78 0.80 2.85
C ASP A 75 -11.23 -0.62 2.61
N LEU A 76 -10.68 -0.88 1.42
CA LEU A 76 -10.08 -2.16 1.04
C LEU A 76 -8.58 -2.21 1.31
N LEU A 77 -8.01 -1.12 1.81
CA LEU A 77 -6.59 -1.03 2.14
C LEU A 77 -6.33 -1.61 3.53
N PRO A 78 -5.11 -2.08 3.81
CA PRO A 78 -4.76 -2.55 5.14
C PRO A 78 -4.85 -1.39 6.15
N GLU A 79 -5.86 -1.43 7.00
CA GLU A 79 -6.05 -0.53 8.14
C GLU A 79 -5.02 -0.88 9.23
N THR A 80 -3.75 -0.50 9.02
CA THR A 80 -2.63 -0.73 9.95
C THR A 80 -2.25 -2.22 10.09
N ARG A 81 -0.99 -2.49 10.49
CA ARG A 81 -0.41 -3.84 10.65
C ARG A 81 -1.25 -4.70 11.61
N SER A 82 -2.31 -5.33 11.10
CA SER A 82 -2.97 -6.47 11.74
C SER A 82 -2.06 -7.66 11.50
N GLY A 83 -1.11 -7.82 12.42
CA GLY A 83 -0.28 -9.02 12.51
C GLY A 83 -1.15 -10.22 12.84
N THR A 84 -1.84 -10.78 11.84
CA THR A 84 -2.53 -12.06 11.98
C THR A 84 -1.56 -13.17 11.60
N ARG A 85 -0.79 -13.55 12.62
CA ARG A 85 -0.26 -14.87 12.94
C ARG A 85 -0.36 -15.91 11.81
N ARG A 86 0.71 -15.98 11.01
CA ARG A 86 0.98 -17.10 10.11
C ARG A 86 1.21 -18.37 10.93
N GLY A 87 0.25 -19.29 10.84
CA GLY A 87 0.48 -20.74 10.90
C GLY A 87 0.96 -21.32 12.22
N ASP A 88 -0.01 -21.80 12.99
CA ASP A 88 0.12 -22.87 13.97
C ASP A 88 0.95 -24.05 13.40
N SER A 89 2.12 -24.30 13.96
CA SER A 89 2.89 -25.54 13.73
C SER A 89 2.76 -26.39 14.99
N PRO A 90 1.99 -27.49 14.98
CA PRO A 90 1.97 -28.41 16.09
C PRO A 90 3.20 -29.32 16.01
N GLY A 91 4.20 -29.06 16.87
CA GLY A 91 5.21 -30.03 17.24
C GLY A 91 6.65 -29.54 17.17
N SER A 92 7.20 -29.12 18.31
CA SER A 92 8.31 -29.84 18.95
C SER A 92 8.71 -29.14 20.25
N SER A 93 8.61 -29.90 21.34
CA SER A 93 9.35 -29.81 22.61
C SER A 93 9.40 -28.47 23.35
N SER A 94 8.63 -28.44 24.43
CA SER A 94 8.95 -27.73 25.67
C SER A 94 10.40 -28.00 26.08
N ASP A 95 11.13 -26.92 26.37
CA ASP A 95 12.11 -26.75 27.46
C ASP A 95 13.12 -25.69 27.01
N ASP A 96 13.03 -24.48 27.57
CA ASP A 96 14.08 -23.98 28.47
C ASP A 96 13.69 -22.60 29.03
N SER A 97 14.00 -22.43 30.31
CA SER A 97 13.64 -21.31 31.15
C SER A 97 14.58 -20.11 30.92
N GLY A 98 14.03 -18.91 31.06
CA GLY A 98 14.85 -17.71 31.23
C GLY A 98 14.05 -16.45 30.94
N ASP A 99 13.91 -15.63 31.99
CA ASP A 99 13.63 -14.20 31.96
C ASP A 99 14.26 -13.53 30.70
N HIS A 100 13.76 -12.46 30.08
CA HIS A 100 13.85 -11.09 30.58
C HIS A 100 12.85 -10.19 29.84
N LEU A 101 12.37 -9.21 30.58
CA LEU A 101 11.53 -8.09 30.19
C LEU A 101 11.98 -7.34 28.92
N GLY A 102 10.99 -6.98 28.08
CA GLY A 102 10.85 -5.70 27.38
C GLY A 102 12.00 -5.20 26.49
N THR A 103 11.77 -5.15 25.18
CA THR A 103 12.43 -4.16 24.32
C THR A 103 11.41 -3.58 23.35
N ILE A 104 10.90 -2.39 23.67
CA ILE A 104 10.24 -1.53 22.70
C ILE A 104 11.32 -1.02 21.74
N PRO A 105 11.21 -1.20 20.41
CA PRO A 105 12.14 -0.54 19.49
C PRO A 105 11.88 0.96 19.53
N VAL A 106 12.75 1.66 20.24
CA VAL A 106 12.87 3.12 20.23
C VAL A 106 13.48 3.53 18.89
N ARG A 107 12.70 4.31 18.12
CA ARG A 107 13.14 5.46 17.30
C ARG A 107 13.71 5.19 15.89
N LEU A 108 12.98 5.68 14.89
CA LEU A 108 13.55 6.49 13.81
C LEU A 108 12.85 7.88 13.79
N VAL A 109 13.26 8.72 14.74
CA VAL A 109 13.11 10.17 14.58
C VAL A 109 14.20 10.61 13.59
N PRO A 110 13.88 11.31 12.50
CA PRO A 110 14.88 11.83 11.57
C PRO A 110 15.92 12.66 12.34
N ARG A 111 17.19 12.26 12.23
CA ARG A 111 18.33 13.05 12.69
C ARG A 111 18.52 14.24 11.77
N GLY A 112 17.91 15.34 12.14
CA GLY A 112 18.20 16.65 11.60
C GLY A 112 17.36 17.67 12.36
N LEU A 113 18.04 18.64 12.98
CA LEU A 113 17.49 19.82 13.67
C LEU A 113 17.31 19.70 15.19
N ILE A 114 18.41 19.78 15.97
CA ILE A 114 18.46 20.49 17.28
C ILE A 114 19.95 20.92 17.50
N PRO A 115 20.34 22.03 18.18
CA PRO A 115 19.61 23.22 18.68
C PRO A 115 20.26 24.58 18.28
N ARG A 116 19.55 25.70 18.49
CA ARG A 116 20.21 26.93 18.96
C ARG A 116 19.40 27.54 20.09
N SER A 117 19.77 27.21 21.33
CA SER A 117 19.37 27.94 22.53
C SER A 117 20.36 29.09 22.78
N GLY A 118 19.84 30.31 22.93
CA GLY A 118 20.28 31.27 23.95
C GLY A 118 18.98 31.75 24.62
N ALA A 119 18.73 31.68 25.94
CA ALA A 119 19.52 32.14 27.09
C ALA A 119 19.95 33.59 26.87
N ARG A 120 19.52 34.63 27.60
CA ARG A 120 18.75 34.88 28.83
C ARG A 120 18.12 36.30 28.64
N ASP A 121 17.17 36.81 29.42
CA ASP A 121 17.40 37.43 30.74
C ASP A 121 16.06 37.73 31.44
N ASP A 122 16.15 37.67 32.75
CA ASP A 122 15.14 37.93 33.76
C ASP A 122 14.65 39.39 33.79
N GLU A 123 13.53 39.57 34.51
CA GLU A 123 13.30 40.69 35.44
C GLU A 123 12.57 41.95 34.94
N THR A 124 11.62 42.39 35.77
CA THR A 124 10.78 43.61 35.73
C THR A 124 9.58 43.56 34.76
N ALA A 125 8.33 43.87 35.10
CA ALA A 125 7.82 44.70 36.18
C ALA A 125 6.42 44.23 36.62
N ARG A 126 6.32 44.02 37.94
CA ARG A 126 5.13 44.24 38.76
C ARG A 126 5.05 45.76 38.99
N ARG A 127 3.84 46.34 38.90
CA ARG A 127 3.40 47.76 38.91
C ARG A 127 2.83 48.07 37.52
N GLU A 128 1.56 48.41 37.36
CA GLU A 128 0.70 49.30 38.16
C GLU A 128 -0.74 48.78 38.29
#